data_AF-A0A1Y2C2W5-F1
#
_entry.id   AF-A0A1Y2C2W5-F1
#
_cell.length_a   1.000
_cell.length_b   1.000
_cell.length_c   1.000
_cell.angle_alpha   90.00
_cell.angle_beta   90.00
_cell.angle_gamma   90.00
#
_symmetry.space_group_name_H-M   'P 1'
#
loop_
_entity.id
_entity.type
_entity.pdbx_description
1 polymer ?
#
loop_
_entity_poly.entity_id
_entity_poly.type
_entity_poly.pdbx_seq_one_letter_code
_entity_poly.pdbx_strand_id
1 'polypeptide(L)'
;VPTTLPGTCSTSSLSCSANADSCCVPDNGLLVLALQWLPGWCAANTCGQDVKSSIPDGKWTIHGLWPDLCSGARPPSKGCDTTRNQPSIDSIVKSSPIYADMLKYWISYKG
;
A
#
# COMPACT_ATOMS: atom_id res chain seq x y z
N VAL A 1 8.24 -5.58 -36.72
CA VAL A 1 7.27 -5.27 -35.63
C VAL A 1 7.50 -6.28 -34.53
N PRO A 2 7.96 -5.91 -33.33
CA PRO A 2 8.14 -6.88 -32.26
C PRO A 2 6.78 -7.40 -31.84
N THR A 3 6.53 -8.68 -32.07
CA THR A 3 5.35 -9.42 -31.63
C THR A 3 5.53 -9.75 -30.15
N THR A 4 4.77 -9.09 -29.28
CA THR A 4 4.62 -9.52 -27.88
C THR A 4 3.95 -10.89 -27.87
N LEU A 5 4.56 -11.86 -27.18
CA LEU A 5 3.90 -13.14 -26.92
C LEU A 5 2.66 -12.87 -26.05
N PRO A 6 1.51 -13.52 -26.31
CA PRO A 6 0.32 -13.37 -25.48
C PRO A 6 0.67 -13.64 -24.01
N GLY A 7 0.30 -12.72 -23.12
CA GLY A 7 0.54 -12.86 -21.67
C GLY A 7 1.93 -12.44 -21.18
N THR A 8 2.72 -11.74 -21.99
CA THR A 8 4.01 -11.16 -21.56
C THR A 8 3.96 -9.64 -21.60
N CYS A 9 4.53 -9.00 -20.59
CA CYS A 9 4.63 -7.55 -20.48
C CYS A 9 6.07 -7.10 -20.68
N SER A 10 6.25 -5.99 -21.40
CA SER A 10 7.57 -5.37 -21.50
C SER A 10 8.03 -4.89 -20.13
N THR A 11 9.27 -5.18 -19.76
CA THR A 11 9.90 -4.63 -18.54
C THR A 11 10.15 -3.12 -18.65
N SER A 12 10.05 -2.56 -19.86
CA SER A 12 10.14 -1.13 -20.11
C SER A 12 8.79 -0.42 -20.07
N SER A 13 7.69 -1.14 -19.85
CA SER A 13 6.37 -0.52 -19.73
C SER A 13 6.33 0.36 -18.49
N LEU A 14 5.92 1.62 -18.68
CA LEU A 14 5.87 2.62 -17.62
C LEU A 14 4.43 3.14 -17.51
N SER A 15 3.85 3.04 -16.31
CA SER A 15 2.57 3.68 -16.02
C SER A 15 2.67 5.20 -16.18
N CYS A 16 1.56 5.88 -16.46
CA CYS A 16 1.54 7.33 -16.68
C CYS A 16 2.40 7.84 -17.85
N SER A 17 2.73 6.96 -18.80
CA SER A 17 3.33 7.30 -20.09
C SER A 17 2.31 7.21 -21.23
N ALA A 18 2.64 7.80 -22.38
CA ALA A 18 1.78 7.70 -23.57
C ALA A 18 1.72 6.23 -24.06
N ASN A 19 0.50 5.71 -24.29
CA ASN A 19 0.23 4.34 -24.75
C ASN A 19 0.57 3.22 -23.75
N ALA A 20 0.40 3.48 -22.45
CA ALA A 20 0.50 2.44 -21.42
C ALA A 20 -0.57 1.35 -21.60
N ASP A 21 -0.15 0.09 -21.66
CA ASP A 21 -1.04 -1.08 -21.67
C ASP A 21 -1.46 -1.41 -20.24
N SER A 22 -2.76 -1.27 -19.94
CA SER A 22 -3.33 -1.49 -18.62
C SER A 22 -3.32 -2.95 -18.17
N CYS A 23 -3.13 -3.90 -19.09
CA CYS A 23 -2.86 -5.30 -18.72
C CYS A 23 -1.43 -5.49 -18.18
N CYS A 24 -0.53 -4.55 -18.42
CA CYS A 24 0.88 -4.65 -18.07
C CYS A 24 1.37 -3.64 -17.04
N VAL A 25 0.70 -2.50 -16.91
CA VAL A 25 0.96 -1.50 -15.88
C VAL A 25 -0.37 -1.03 -15.29
N PRO A 26 -0.40 -0.60 -14.02
CA PRO A 26 -1.66 -0.19 -13.38
C PRO A 26 -2.26 1.08 -14.02
N ASP A 27 -3.59 1.11 -14.14
CA ASP A 27 -4.36 2.29 -14.60
C ASP A 27 -4.15 3.50 -13.68
N ASN A 28 -4.25 3.28 -12.37
CA ASN A 28 -3.89 4.27 -11.34
C ASN A 28 -2.37 4.21 -11.13
N GLY A 29 -1.68 4.75 -12.13
CA GLY A 29 -0.27 4.51 -12.40
C GLY A 29 0.73 5.16 -11.46
N LEU A 30 0.30 6.15 -10.68
CA LEU A 30 1.16 6.87 -9.73
C LEU A 30 1.06 6.18 -8.36
N LEU A 31 2.10 5.48 -7.94
CA LEU A 31 2.10 4.78 -6.65
C LEU A 31 2.82 5.60 -5.57
N VAL A 32 2.12 5.89 -4.48
CA VAL A 32 2.64 6.60 -3.32
C VAL A 32 2.87 5.63 -2.18
N LEU A 33 4.14 5.42 -1.80
CA LEU A 33 4.49 4.75 -0.55
C LEU A 33 4.46 5.76 0.59
N ALA A 34 3.41 5.69 1.40
CA ALA A 34 3.27 6.52 2.59
C ALA A 34 3.86 5.79 3.81
N LEU A 35 4.86 6.42 4.42
CA LEU A 35 5.46 6.00 5.68
C LEU A 35 5.08 6.99 6.79
N GLN A 36 5.09 6.53 8.03
CA GLN A 36 4.75 7.33 9.21
C GLN A 36 5.80 7.19 10.32
N TRP A 37 6.01 8.28 11.05
CA TRP A 37 6.88 8.34 12.22
C TRP A 37 6.05 8.27 13.49
N LEU A 38 5.77 7.04 13.95
CA LEU A 38 4.93 6.79 15.11
C LEU A 38 5.47 7.39 16.43
N PRO A 39 6.79 7.41 16.72
CA PRO A 39 7.28 8.04 17.94
C PRO A 39 6.87 9.53 18.03
N GLY A 40 7.02 10.28 16.95
CA GLY A 40 6.62 11.69 16.91
C GLY A 40 5.10 11.85 16.98
N TRP A 41 4.35 11.02 16.26
CA TRP A 41 2.88 11.02 16.32
C TRP A 41 2.37 10.77 17.74
N CYS A 42 2.87 9.73 18.42
CA CYS A 42 2.48 9.34 19.77
C CYS A 42 3.01 10.25 20.88
N ALA A 43 3.99 11.12 20.58
CA ALA A 43 4.41 12.19 21.47
C ALA A 43 3.46 13.40 21.39
N ALA A 44 2.93 13.69 20.20
CA ALA A 44 1.99 14.80 19.97
C ALA A 44 0.51 14.42 20.19
N ASN A 45 0.19 13.13 20.22
CA ASN A 45 -1.17 12.60 20.30
C ASN A 45 -1.28 11.46 21.33
N THR A 46 -2.51 11.03 21.61
CA THR A 46 -2.77 9.87 22.48
C THR A 46 -2.54 8.56 21.70
N CYS A 47 -1.61 7.74 22.18
CA CYS A 47 -1.45 6.35 21.77
C CYS A 47 -1.55 5.43 22.99
N GLY A 48 -2.10 4.24 22.80
CA GLY A 48 -2.10 3.18 23.80
C GLY A 48 -0.68 2.77 24.20
N GLN A 49 -0.53 2.28 25.43
CA GLN A 49 0.78 1.87 25.94
C GLN A 49 1.32 0.65 25.18
N ASP A 50 0.42 -0.25 24.78
CA ASP A 50 0.68 -1.40 23.92
C ASP A 50 1.24 -0.98 22.55
N VAL A 51 0.64 0.03 21.91
CA VAL A 51 1.15 0.61 20.66
C VAL A 51 2.55 1.16 20.90
N LYS A 52 2.74 2.00 21.92
CA LYS A 52 4.04 2.61 22.22
C LYS A 52 5.15 1.57 22.43
N SER A 53 4.85 0.47 23.13
CA SER A 53 5.81 -0.63 23.33
C SER A 53 6.08 -1.46 22.09
N SER A 54 5.18 -1.42 21.10
CA SER A 54 5.30 -2.21 19.87
C SER A 54 6.03 -1.46 18.75
N ILE A 55 6.21 -0.14 18.87
CA ILE A 55 6.89 0.67 17.85
C ILE A 55 8.35 0.23 17.77
N PRO A 56 8.84 -0.15 16.58
CA PRO A 56 10.23 -0.53 16.42
C PRO A 56 11.16 0.70 16.48
N ASP A 57 12.19 0.60 17.32
CA ASP A 57 13.14 1.69 17.55
C ASP A 57 13.83 2.14 16.25
N GLY A 58 13.88 3.47 16.06
CA GLY A 58 14.61 4.09 14.96
C GLY A 58 14.06 3.78 13.56
N LYS A 59 12.81 3.30 13.45
CA LYS A 59 12.23 2.91 12.16
C LYS A 59 10.93 3.66 11.86
N TRP A 60 10.79 4.04 10.60
CA TRP A 60 9.50 4.42 10.03
C TRP A 60 8.65 3.17 9.85
N THR A 61 7.33 3.31 10.08
CA THR A 61 6.36 2.25 9.81
C THR A 61 5.55 2.59 8.56
N ILE A 62 4.96 1.57 7.96
CA ILE A 62 4.08 1.70 6.79
C ILE A 62 2.77 2.34 7.26
N HIS A 63 2.32 3.33 6.50
CA HIS A 63 0.94 3.82 6.56
C HIS A 63 0.13 3.17 5.44
N GLY A 64 0.65 3.21 4.20
CA GLY A 64 0.06 2.48 3.10
C GLY A 64 0.78 2.66 1.77
N LEU A 65 0.31 1.89 0.79
CA LEU A 65 0.66 2.06 -0.63
C LEU A 65 -0.61 2.51 -1.35
N TRP A 66 -0.61 3.72 -1.87
CA TRP A 66 -1.79 4.33 -2.47
C TRP A 66 -1.63 4.51 -3.96
N PRO A 67 -2.51 3.95 -4.78
CA PRO A 67 -2.55 4.25 -6.19
C PRO A 67 -3.28 5.58 -6.42
N ASP A 68 -2.65 6.49 -7.14
CA ASP A 68 -3.20 7.76 -7.59
C ASP A 68 -3.36 7.75 -9.12
N LEU A 69 -4.27 8.59 -9.62
CA LEU A 69 -4.37 8.91 -11.03
C LEU A 69 -3.08 9.59 -11.49
N CYS A 70 -2.74 9.46 -12.78
CA CYS A 70 -1.54 10.09 -13.33
C CYS A 70 -1.56 11.63 -13.28
N SER A 71 -2.72 12.25 -13.03
CA SER A 71 -2.87 13.68 -12.74
C SER A 71 -2.51 14.06 -11.30
N GLY A 72 -2.22 13.09 -10.43
CA GLY A 72 -2.04 13.27 -8.99
C GLY A 72 -3.35 13.27 -8.18
N ALA A 73 -4.50 13.12 -8.84
CA ALA A 73 -5.78 12.99 -8.15
C ALA A 73 -5.97 11.59 -7.57
N ARG A 74 -6.70 11.49 -6.45
CA ARG A 74 -6.97 10.20 -5.80
C ARG A 74 -8.11 9.45 -6.51
N PRO A 75 -8.11 8.10 -6.52
CA PRO A 75 -9.25 7.31 -6.95
C PRO A 75 -10.46 7.48 -6.01
N PRO A 76 -11.62 6.86 -6.32
CA PRO A 76 -12.81 6.92 -5.47
C PRO A 76 -12.49 6.54 -4.01
N SER A 77 -12.98 7.34 -3.07
CA SER A 77 -12.63 7.24 -1.64
C SER A 77 -13.06 5.94 -0.96
N LYS A 78 -13.95 5.17 -1.57
CA LYS A 78 -14.43 3.86 -1.08
C LYS A 78 -13.74 2.67 -1.74
N GLY A 79 -12.65 2.90 -2.46
CA GLY A 79 -11.99 1.90 -3.28
C GLY A 79 -12.64 1.75 -4.66
N CYS A 80 -11.98 0.99 -5.53
CA CYS A 80 -12.37 0.83 -6.93
C CYS A 80 -13.31 -0.35 -7.19
N ASP A 81 -13.51 -1.24 -6.20
CA ASP A 81 -14.29 -2.46 -6.35
C ASP A 81 -14.90 -2.88 -5.01
N THR A 82 -16.18 -2.57 -4.83
CA THR A 82 -16.89 -2.88 -3.59
C THR A 82 -17.13 -4.37 -3.36
N THR A 83 -17.08 -5.19 -4.42
CA THR A 83 -17.32 -6.64 -4.31
C THR A 83 -16.12 -7.37 -3.71
N ARG A 84 -14.92 -6.75 -3.79
CA ARG A 84 -13.68 -7.25 -3.20
C ARG A 84 -13.32 -6.61 -1.86
N ASN A 85 -14.19 -5.77 -1.30
CA ASN A 85 -13.97 -5.21 0.03
C ASN A 85 -14.00 -6.32 1.09
N GLN A 86 -12.92 -6.44 1.86
CA GLN A 86 -12.78 -7.45 2.91
C GLN A 86 -12.94 -6.78 4.28
N PRO A 87 -13.92 -7.19 5.11
CA PRO A 87 -14.15 -6.60 6.43
C PRO A 87 -13.06 -6.99 7.44
N SER A 88 -12.33 -8.08 7.19
CA SER A 88 -11.19 -8.50 8.00
C SER A 88 -10.06 -8.98 7.10
N ILE A 89 -9.00 -8.19 7.00
CA ILE A 89 -7.77 -8.60 6.31
C ILE A 89 -6.97 -9.59 7.16
N ASP A 90 -7.05 -9.50 8.50
CA ASP A 90 -6.34 -10.38 9.43
C ASP A 90 -6.60 -11.87 9.12
N SER A 91 -7.86 -12.27 8.91
CA SER A 91 -8.21 -13.66 8.61
C SER A 91 -7.59 -14.19 7.30
N ILE A 92 -7.25 -13.31 6.37
CA ILE A 92 -6.64 -13.66 5.08
C ILE A 92 -5.13 -13.78 5.22
N VAL A 93 -4.50 -12.83 5.92
CA VAL A 93 -3.03 -12.73 5.95
C VAL A 93 -2.39 -13.48 7.12
N LYS A 94 -3.15 -13.90 8.13
CA LYS A 94 -2.61 -14.50 9.36
C LYS A 94 -1.75 -15.76 9.15
N SER A 95 -2.06 -16.57 8.13
CA SER A 95 -1.27 -17.75 7.77
C SER A 95 -0.13 -17.44 6.79
N SER A 96 -0.01 -16.19 6.33
CA SER A 96 1.01 -15.79 5.37
C SER A 96 2.36 -15.54 6.05
N PRO A 97 3.48 -15.74 5.33
CA PRO A 97 4.82 -15.45 5.85
C PRO A 97 5.04 -14.00 6.26
N ILE A 98 4.27 -13.06 5.69
CA ILE A 98 4.46 -11.61 5.91
C ILE A 98 3.75 -11.11 7.17
N TYR A 99 2.91 -11.92 7.80
CA TYR A 99 2.04 -11.48 8.89
C TYR A 99 2.82 -10.89 10.06
N ALA A 100 3.91 -11.53 10.47
CA ALA A 100 4.76 -11.05 11.55
C ALA A 100 5.41 -9.70 11.21
N ASP A 101 5.80 -9.50 9.95
CA ASP A 101 6.35 -8.22 9.49
C ASP A 101 5.28 -7.13 9.45
N MET A 102 4.05 -7.46 9.07
CA MET A 102 2.92 -6.52 9.11
C MET A 102 2.64 -6.05 10.54
N LEU A 103 2.60 -6.97 11.52
CA LEU A 103 2.41 -6.63 12.93
C LEU A 103 3.54 -5.76 13.49
N LYS A 104 4.75 -5.80 12.90
CA LYS A 104 5.91 -5.05 13.38
C LYS A 104 6.11 -3.72 12.64
N TYR A 105 5.89 -3.70 11.34
CA TYR A 105 6.25 -2.57 10.48
C TYR A 105 5.03 -1.86 9.89
N TRP A 106 3.81 -2.39 10.03
CA TRP A 106 2.57 -1.74 9.57
C TRP A 106 1.55 -1.63 10.72
N ILE A 107 2.02 -1.10 11.86
CA ILE A 107 1.25 -1.01 13.11
C ILE A 107 0.15 0.05 13.02
N SER A 108 -1.04 -0.28 13.53
CA SER A 108 -2.12 0.68 13.82
C SER A 108 -1.77 1.53 15.03
N TYR A 109 -1.81 2.86 14.90
CA TYR A 109 -1.61 3.75 16.06
C TYR A 109 -2.79 3.72 17.06
N LYS A 110 -3.93 3.13 16.67
CA LYS A 110 -5.14 3.05 17.49
C LYS A 110 -5.24 1.77 18.33
N GLY A 111 -4.27 0.86 18.22
CA GLY A 111 -4.47 -0.54 18.60
C GLY A 111 -5.45 -1.22 17.64
#